data_AF-A0A4Y2U5E8-F1
#
_entry.id   AF-A0A4Y2U5E8-F1
#
_cell.length_a   1.000
_cell.length_b   1.000
_cell.length_c   1.000
_cell.angle_alpha   90.00
_cell.angle_beta   90.00
_cell.angle_gamma   90.00
#
_symmetry.space_group_name_H-M   'P 1'
#
loop_
_entity.id
_entity.type
_entity.pdbx_description
1 polymer ?
#
loop_
_entity_poly.entity_id
_entity_poly.type
_entity_poly.pdbx_seq_one_letter_code
_entity_poly.pdbx_strand_id
1 'polypeptide(L)'
;MDIVSQTDKIDELSKVIVRLGGFHLLISCMGAVGKIMGDSGLEEMWYEVFAKKAVVVYLANGQTYARALQTHSLSHAGNTHLTLEYCEEDQF
;
A
#
# COMPACT_ATOMS: atom_id res chain seq x y z
N MET A 1 -23.99 -10.27 -4.72
CA MET A 1 -23.57 -10.13 -6.14
C MET A 1 -24.80 -9.81 -6.99
N ASP A 2 -25.80 -9.17 -6.38
CA ASP A 2 -27.19 -9.17 -6.85
C ASP A 2 -27.55 -7.92 -7.65
N ILE A 3 -26.69 -6.90 -7.63
CA ILE A 3 -26.92 -5.63 -8.35
C ILE A 3 -26.85 -5.84 -9.86
N VAL A 4 -25.88 -6.61 -10.35
CA VAL A 4 -25.72 -6.87 -11.80
C VAL A 4 -26.75 -7.90 -12.29
N SER A 5 -27.15 -8.85 -11.45
CA SER A 5 -28.14 -9.87 -11.83
C SER A 5 -29.57 -9.36 -11.91
N GLN A 6 -29.85 -8.16 -11.40
CA GLN A 6 -31.17 -7.54 -11.44
C GLN A 6 -31.34 -6.54 -12.59
N THR A 7 -30.32 -6.32 -13.44
CA THR A 7 -30.47 -5.42 -14.59
C THR A 7 -31.12 -6.09 -15.78
N ASP A 8 -31.97 -5.36 -16.50
CA ASP A 8 -32.61 -5.84 -17.71
C ASP A 8 -31.54 -6.14 -18.78
N LYS A 9 -31.72 -7.20 -19.58
CA LYS A 9 -30.72 -7.69 -20.55
C LYS A 9 -30.33 -6.68 -21.65
N ILE A 10 -31.05 -5.57 -21.75
CA ILE A 10 -30.86 -4.50 -22.74
C ILE A 10 -30.04 -3.35 -22.15
N ASP A 11 -29.85 -3.35 -20.84
CA ASP A 11 -29.16 -2.29 -20.11
C ASP A 11 -27.64 -2.41 -20.28
N GLU A 12 -26.96 -1.29 -20.49
CA GLU A 12 -25.51 -1.24 -20.70
C GLU A 12 -24.72 -1.81 -19.49
N LEU A 13 -25.34 -1.84 -18.31
CA LEU A 13 -24.76 -2.44 -17.10
C LEU A 13 -24.62 -3.97 -17.21
N SER A 14 -25.37 -4.63 -18.10
CA SER A 14 -25.23 -6.08 -18.37
C SER A 14 -23.87 -6.46 -18.97
N LYS A 15 -23.14 -5.49 -19.54
CA LYS A 15 -21.78 -5.67 -20.07
C LYS A 15 -20.69 -5.40 -19.04
N VAL A 16 -21.04 -4.91 -17.85
CA VAL A 16 -20.07 -4.55 -16.80
C VAL A 16 -19.67 -5.78 -15.99
N ILE A 17 -18.38 -6.15 -16.09
CA ILE A 17 -17.79 -7.21 -15.26
C ILE A 17 -17.25 -6.59 -13.97
N VAL A 18 -17.89 -6.89 -12.85
CA VAL A 18 -17.45 -6.39 -11.54
C VAL A 18 -16.27 -7.22 -11.03
N ARG A 19 -15.09 -6.60 -10.93
CA ARG A 19 -13.87 -7.21 -10.37
C ARG A 19 -13.79 -6.98 -8.85
N LEU A 20 -14.65 -7.66 -8.09
CA LEU A 20 -14.72 -7.54 -6.61
C LEU A 20 -13.48 -8.08 -5.87
N GLY A 21 -12.56 -8.77 -6.54
CA GLY A 21 -11.35 -9.34 -5.91
C GLY A 21 -10.11 -8.44 -5.93
N GLY A 22 -10.05 -7.43 -6.81
CA GLY A 22 -8.82 -6.64 -7.02
C GLY A 22 -8.41 -5.82 -5.81
N PHE A 23 -9.35 -5.09 -5.21
CA PHE A 23 -9.09 -4.32 -4.00
C PHE A 23 -8.73 -5.20 -2.81
N HIS A 24 -9.38 -6.36 -2.67
CA HIS A 24 -9.04 -7.30 -1.60
C HIS A 24 -7.64 -7.87 -1.77
N LEU A 25 -7.24 -8.20 -3.00
CA LEU A 25 -5.89 -8.64 -3.31
C LEU A 25 -4.85 -7.55 -2.99
N LEU A 26 -5.13 -6.29 -3.34
CA LEU A 26 -4.26 -5.16 -3.02
C LEU A 26 -4.11 -4.94 -1.51
N ILE A 27 -5.21 -4.99 -0.75
CA ILE A 27 -5.19 -4.87 0.72
C ILE A 27 -4.37 -6.02 1.34
N SER A 28 -4.58 -7.26 0.89
CA SER A 28 -3.82 -8.43 1.37
C SER A 28 -2.34 -8.35 1.01
N CYS A 29 -2.01 -7.87 -0.20
CA CYS A 29 -0.62 -7.67 -0.63
C CYS A 29 0.07 -6.63 0.25
N MET A 30 -0.57 -5.48 0.50
CA MET A 30 -0.01 -4.45 1.38
C MET A 30 0.14 -4.93 2.82
N GLY A 31 -0.81 -5.72 3.34
CA GLY A 31 -0.67 -6.35 4.65
C GLY A 31 0.49 -7.34 4.72
N ALA A 32 0.74 -8.12 3.66
CA ALA A 32 1.88 -9.01 3.59
C ALA A 32 3.22 -8.25 3.55
N VAL A 33 3.29 -7.18 2.77
CA VAL A 33 4.45 -6.27 2.72
C VAL A 33 4.71 -5.67 4.10
N GLY A 34 3.68 -5.13 4.76
CA GLY A 34 3.79 -4.60 6.12
C GLY A 34 4.28 -5.65 7.12
N LYS A 35 3.85 -6.91 6.99
CA LYS A 35 4.31 -8.01 7.85
C LYS A 35 5.76 -8.41 7.60
N ILE A 36 6.21 -8.42 6.34
CA ILE A 36 7.61 -8.70 5.99
C ILE A 36 8.53 -7.57 6.46
N MET A 37 8.04 -6.32 6.39
CA MET A 37 8.76 -5.13 6.85
C MET A 37 8.72 -4.97 8.38
N GLY A 38 8.02 -5.84 9.11
CA GLY A 38 8.05 -5.87 10.56
C GLY A 38 9.49 -6.03 11.07
N ASP A 39 9.82 -5.35 12.17
CA ASP A 39 11.13 -5.38 12.82
C ASP A 39 12.31 -4.89 11.96
N SER A 40 12.06 -4.27 10.80
CA SER A 40 13.10 -3.72 9.91
C SER A 40 13.64 -2.35 10.32
N GLY A 41 13.07 -1.73 11.36
CA GLY A 41 13.35 -0.33 11.72
C GLY A 41 12.63 0.71 10.85
N LEU A 42 11.91 0.28 9.80
CA LEU A 42 11.15 1.18 8.93
C LEU A 42 9.93 1.80 9.63
N GLU A 43 9.44 1.17 10.70
CA GLU A 43 8.34 1.71 11.50
C GLU A 43 8.75 3.02 12.20
N GLU A 44 9.97 3.05 12.75
CA GLU A 44 10.57 4.21 13.39
C GLU A 44 10.77 5.35 12.39
N MET A 45 11.25 5.04 11.18
CA MET A 45 11.36 6.02 10.11
C MET A 45 9.99 6.64 9.77
N TRP A 46 8.93 5.84 9.76
CA TRP A 46 7.58 6.33 9.49
C TRP A 46 7.00 7.18 10.62
N TYR A 47 7.44 6.98 11.86
CA TYR A 47 7.01 7.83 12.98
C TYR A 47 7.48 9.29 12.86
N GLU A 48 8.52 9.57 12.08
CA GLU A 48 8.98 10.94 11.80
C GLU A 48 8.03 11.71 10.88
N VAL A 49 7.35 11.01 9.98
CA VAL A 49 6.47 11.63 8.96
C VAL A 49 4.99 11.48 9.31
N PHE A 50 4.62 10.40 10.01
CA PHE A 50 3.25 10.06 10.35
C PHE A 50 3.07 9.88 11.85
N ALA A 51 1.85 10.19 12.33
CA ALA A 51 1.51 9.91 13.73
C ALA A 51 1.63 8.40 14.04
N LYS A 52 2.21 8.03 15.18
CA LYS A 52 2.43 6.62 15.58
C LYS A 52 1.21 5.71 15.43
N LYS A 53 0.03 6.20 15.85
CA LYS A 53 -1.24 5.46 15.70
C LYS A 53 -1.59 5.19 14.24
N ALA A 54 -1.23 6.07 13.32
CA ALA A 54 -1.48 5.89 11.90
C ALA A 54 -0.59 4.79 11.32
N VAL A 55 0.69 4.74 11.72
CA VAL A 55 1.62 3.72 11.25
C VAL A 55 1.17 2.30 11.65
N VAL A 56 0.86 2.10 12.93
CA VAL A 56 0.42 0.80 13.46
C VAL A 56 -0.91 0.33 12.83
N VAL A 57 -1.88 1.24 12.65
CA VAL A 57 -3.24 0.86 12.21
C VAL A 57 -3.34 0.68 10.69
N TYR A 58 -2.61 1.50 9.91
CA TYR A 58 -2.90 1.67 8.49
C TYR A 58 -1.86 1.04 7.56
N LEU A 59 -0.60 0.97 7.98
CA LEU A 59 0.51 0.46 7.17
C LEU A 59 0.73 -1.03 7.39
N ALA A 60 0.66 -1.51 8.63
CA ALA A 60 0.83 -2.92 8.95
C ALA A 60 -0.35 -3.79 8.45
N ASN A 61 -1.57 -3.25 8.41
CA ASN A 61 -2.79 -4.02 8.14
C ASN A 61 -3.37 -3.81 6.73
N GLY A 62 -2.79 -2.94 5.91
CA GLY A 62 -3.20 -2.71 4.51
C GLY A 62 -4.57 -2.06 4.30
N GLN A 63 -5.29 -1.69 5.37
CA GLN A 63 -6.68 -1.20 5.30
C GLN A 63 -6.85 0.13 4.58
N THR A 64 -5.83 1.00 4.56
CA THR A 64 -5.87 2.25 3.79
C THR A 64 -4.87 2.19 2.65
N TYR A 65 -5.28 1.56 1.55
CA TYR A 65 -4.47 1.36 0.35
C TYR A 65 -3.72 2.62 -0.11
N ALA A 66 -4.40 3.77 -0.18
CA ALA A 66 -3.78 5.02 -0.64
C ALA A 66 -2.62 5.49 0.25
N ARG A 67 -2.77 5.41 1.59
CA ARG A 67 -1.66 5.75 2.51
C ARG A 67 -0.55 4.73 2.46
N ALA A 68 -0.89 3.44 2.34
CA ALA A 68 0.09 2.38 2.24
C ALA A 68 0.96 2.55 0.98
N LEU A 69 0.34 2.89 -0.15
CA LEU A 69 1.03 3.19 -1.40
C LEU A 69 1.91 4.45 -1.29
N GLN A 70 1.38 5.54 -0.73
CA GLN A 70 2.14 6.78 -0.54
C GLN A 70 3.39 6.53 0.33
N THR A 71 3.23 5.79 1.42
CA THR A 71 4.32 5.50 2.34
C THR A 71 5.37 4.59 1.69
N HIS A 72 4.95 3.59 0.92
CA HIS A 72 5.88 2.76 0.15
C HIS A 72 6.72 3.61 -0.83
N SER A 73 6.09 4.52 -1.58
CA SER A 73 6.80 5.44 -2.47
C SER A 73 7.79 6.34 -1.72
N LEU A 74 7.40 6.82 -0.53
CA LEU A 74 8.25 7.66 0.31
C LEU A 74 9.45 6.88 0.86
N SER A 75 9.22 5.67 1.37
CA SER A 75 10.29 4.76 1.82
C SER A 75 11.26 4.44 0.71
N HIS A 76 10.75 4.16 -0.49
CA HIS A 76 11.61 3.86 -1.63
C HIS A 76 12.51 5.06 -1.96
N ALA A 77 11.92 6.26 -2.08
CA ALA A 77 12.67 7.48 -2.36
C ALA A 77 13.72 7.78 -1.27
N GLY A 78 13.34 7.67 0.02
CA GLY A 78 14.25 7.89 1.14
C GLY A 78 15.41 6.89 1.16
N ASN A 79 15.12 5.60 0.96
CA ASN A 79 16.14 4.56 0.91
C ASN A 79 17.10 4.76 -0.26
N THR A 80 16.59 5.16 -1.44
CA THR A 80 17.45 5.46 -2.59
C THR A 80 18.34 6.66 -2.32
N HIS A 81 17.80 7.72 -1.71
CA HIS A 81 18.58 8.90 -1.34
C HIS A 81 19.69 8.55 -0.36
N LEU A 82 19.37 7.88 0.74
CA LEU A 82 20.36 7.46 1.73
C LEU A 82 21.43 6.58 1.10
N THR A 83 21.03 5.60 0.28
CA THR A 83 22.00 4.73 -0.41
C THR A 83 22.95 5.54 -1.29
N LEU A 84 22.45 6.54 -2.01
CA LEU A 84 23.29 7.41 -2.83
C LEU A 84 24.25 8.25 -1.98
N GLU A 85 23.76 8.87 -0.90
CA GLU A 85 24.60 9.63 0.04
C GLU A 85 25.72 8.75 0.62
N TYR A 86 25.37 7.54 1.09
CA TYR A 86 26.36 6.58 1.57
C TYR A 86 27.38 6.20 0.50
N CYS A 87 26.95 6.00 -0.76
CA CYS A 87 27.89 5.72 -1.85
C CYS A 87 28.81 6.90 -2.18
N GLU A 88 28.36 8.13 -2.03
CA GLU A 88 29.18 9.34 -2.25
C GLU A 88 30.16 9.58 -1.10
N GLU A 89 29.74 9.32 0.15
CA GLU A 89 30.59 9.44 1.34
C GLU A 89 31.71 8.39 1.38
N ASP A 90 31.46 7.16 0.91
CA ASP A 90 32.42 6.06 0.94
C ASP A 90 33.52 6.13 -0.15
N GLN A 91 33.53 7.15 -1.04
CA GLN A 91 34.49 7.35 -2.14
C GLN A 91 35.04 6.04 -2.76
N PHE A 92 34.18 5.29 -3.46
CA PHE A 92 34.66 4.29 -4.44
C PHE A 92 35.01 4.92 -5.78
#